data_AF-A0A5K7Y572-F1
#
_entry.id   AF-A0A5K7Y572-F1
#
_cell.length_a   1.000
_cell.length_b   1.000
_cell.length_c   1.000
_cell.angle_alpha   90.00
_cell.angle_beta   90.00
_cell.angle_gamma   90.00
#
_symmetry.space_group_name_H-M   'P 1'
#
loop_
_entity.id
_entity.type
_entity.pdbx_description
1 polymer ?
#
loop_
_entity_poly.entity_id
_entity_poly.type
_entity_poly.pdbx_seq_one_letter_code
_entity_poly.pdbx_strand_id
1 'polypeptide(L)'
;MRRTGTRGRRPLWVIILVVAMAGISQLTGNGNFSLSQLWNDFQSPQAEATQGEGASSADESRLRRAISAQQSDVQVRGVGEVTRLLRDDLKGSRHQKFLIRVAGGTTILVAHNIDLAPRIDSLQVGDRIGFYGEYEWTDKGGVIHWTHHDPGGRHVDGWLEHAGRRYE
;
A
#
# COMPACT_ATOMS: atom_id res chain seq x y z
N MET A 1 -48.60 6.08 -32.64
CA MET A 1 -47.81 5.47 -33.74
C MET A 1 -46.36 5.34 -33.28
N ARG A 2 -45.79 4.12 -33.36
CA ARG A 2 -44.35 3.72 -33.48
C ARG A 2 -43.33 4.44 -32.56
N ARG A 3 -42.96 3.82 -31.43
CA ARG A 3 -41.84 2.87 -31.18
C ARG A 3 -40.46 3.53 -31.02
N THR A 4 -39.93 3.28 -29.82
CA THR A 4 -38.69 3.72 -29.16
C THR A 4 -37.44 2.98 -29.64
N GLY A 5 -36.31 3.67 -29.70
CA GLY A 5 -34.98 3.16 -30.05
C GLY A 5 -34.19 2.62 -28.85
N THR A 6 -34.00 1.31 -28.85
CA THR A 6 -32.91 0.45 -28.35
C THR A 6 -31.94 0.93 -27.24
N ARG A 7 -32.04 0.22 -26.11
CA ARG A 7 -31.05 0.10 -25.03
C ARG A 7 -30.21 -1.17 -25.29
N GLY A 8 -28.89 -1.06 -25.40
CA GLY A 8 -27.99 -2.20 -25.62
C GLY A 8 -27.85 -3.09 -24.38
N ARG A 9 -28.13 -4.39 -24.52
CA ARG A 9 -27.85 -5.44 -23.52
C ARG A 9 -26.93 -6.48 -24.15
N ARG A 10 -25.84 -6.79 -23.46
CA ARG A 10 -24.78 -7.72 -23.87
C ARG A 10 -25.27 -9.19 -23.75
N PRO A 11 -24.91 -10.09 -24.69
CA PRO A 11 -25.39 -11.47 -24.69
C PRO A 11 -24.62 -12.38 -23.72
N LEU A 12 -25.36 -13.32 -23.12
CA LEU A 12 -24.86 -14.53 -22.46
C LEU A 12 -24.05 -15.37 -23.44
N TRP A 13 -22.89 -15.86 -23.03
CA TRP A 13 -22.15 -16.88 -23.77
C TRP A 13 -22.47 -18.27 -23.20
N VAL A 14 -23.02 -19.10 -24.09
CA VAL A 14 -23.28 -20.52 -23.95
C VAL A 14 -21.95 -21.27 -24.01
N ILE A 15 -21.74 -22.20 -23.08
CA ILE A 15 -20.63 -23.16 -23.08
C ILE A 15 -20.89 -24.18 -24.18
N ILE A 16 -19.97 -24.31 -25.13
CA ILE A 16 -19.90 -25.48 -26.03
C ILE A 16 -18.50 -26.07 -25.94
N LEU A 17 -18.45 -27.27 -25.39
CA LEU A 17 -17.34 -28.20 -25.33
C LEU A 17 -17.12 -28.79 -26.72
N VAL A 18 -15.91 -28.65 -27.27
CA VAL A 18 -15.48 -29.43 -28.44
C VAL A 18 -14.25 -30.23 -28.03
N VAL A 19 -14.45 -31.53 -27.85
CA VAL A 19 -13.39 -32.53 -27.85
C VAL A 19 -13.13 -32.91 -29.31
N ALA A 20 -11.88 -32.79 -29.75
CA ALA A 20 -11.41 -33.41 -30.98
C ALA A 20 -10.11 -34.17 -30.68
N MET A 21 -10.19 -35.47 -30.92
CA MET A 21 -9.13 -36.48 -30.81
C MET A 21 -8.44 -36.70 -32.17
N ALA A 22 -7.24 -37.29 -32.07
CA ALA A 22 -6.38 -37.91 -33.10
C ALA A 22 -5.41 -36.95 -33.82
N GLY A 23 -4.10 -37.18 -33.90
CA GLY A 23 -3.20 -38.32 -33.61
C GLY A 23 -1.78 -37.89 -34.06
N ILE A 24 -0.64 -38.58 -33.95
CA ILE A 24 -0.16 -39.88 -33.45
C ILE A 24 1.39 -39.78 -33.44
N SER A 25 2.03 -40.59 -32.57
CA SER A 25 3.45 -41.03 -32.56
C SER A 25 4.50 -40.04 -32.03
N GLN A 26 5.32 -40.38 -31.02
CA GLN A 26 6.12 -41.61 -30.96
C GLN A 26 6.29 -42.23 -29.55
N LEU A 27 6.11 -43.56 -29.52
CA LEU A 27 6.92 -44.62 -28.92
C LEU A 27 7.40 -44.61 -27.44
N THR A 28 6.97 -45.70 -26.80
CA THR A 28 7.61 -46.50 -25.72
C THR A 28 7.64 -45.92 -24.31
N GLY A 29 6.57 -46.22 -23.57
CA GLY A 29 6.55 -46.28 -22.11
C GLY A 29 5.17 -46.75 -21.64
N ASN A 30 5.10 -47.87 -20.92
CA ASN A 30 3.89 -48.36 -20.25
C ASN A 30 3.43 -47.32 -19.21
N GLY A 31 2.62 -46.35 -19.62
CA GLY A 31 2.03 -45.34 -18.74
C GLY A 31 0.52 -45.50 -18.69
N ASN A 32 -0.01 -45.84 -17.51
CA ASN A 32 -1.43 -45.64 -17.22
C ASN A 32 -1.72 -44.14 -17.39
N PHE A 33 -2.42 -43.75 -18.46
CA PHE A 33 -2.87 -42.38 -18.62
C PHE A 33 -3.99 -42.12 -17.61
N SER A 34 -3.65 -41.43 -16.52
CA SER A 34 -4.63 -40.96 -15.54
C SER A 34 -5.06 -39.54 -15.84
N LEU A 35 -6.37 -39.33 -15.93
CA LEU A 35 -6.97 -37.99 -16.01
C LEU A 35 -6.65 -37.13 -14.78
N SER A 36 -6.24 -37.74 -13.66
CA SER A 36 -5.78 -37.00 -12.47
C SER A 36 -4.37 -36.40 -12.62
N GLN A 37 -3.49 -36.99 -13.44
CA GLN A 37 -2.13 -36.46 -13.65
C GLN A 37 -2.14 -35.25 -14.60
N LEU A 38 -3.01 -35.25 -15.60
CA LEU A 38 -3.19 -34.11 -16.50
C LEU A 38 -3.75 -32.86 -15.79
N TRP A 39 -4.48 -33.03 -14.67
CA TRP A 39 -4.98 -31.90 -13.87
C TRP A 39 -3.89 -31.28 -12.99
N ASN A 40 -2.95 -32.09 -12.50
CA ASN A 40 -1.81 -31.59 -11.71
C ASN A 40 -0.80 -30.82 -12.56
N ASP A 41 -0.54 -31.25 -13.80
CA ASP A 41 0.36 -30.53 -14.71
C ASP A 41 -0.26 -29.22 -15.25
N PHE A 42 -1.59 -29.08 -15.16
CA PHE A 42 -2.30 -27.81 -15.38
C PHE A 42 -2.47 -27.01 -14.07
N GLN A 43 -1.50 -27.09 -13.15
CA GLN A 43 -1.29 -25.97 -12.23
C GLN A 43 -0.82 -24.78 -13.05
N SER A 44 -1.77 -23.90 -13.38
CA SER A 44 -1.50 -22.54 -13.79
C SER A 44 -0.39 -21.96 -12.91
N PRO A 45 0.57 -21.20 -13.44
CA PRO A 45 1.40 -20.37 -12.59
C PRO A 45 0.41 -19.51 -11.79
N GLN A 46 0.30 -19.78 -10.49
CA GLN A 46 -0.32 -18.83 -9.60
C GLN A 46 0.52 -17.58 -9.78
N ALA A 47 -0.01 -16.62 -10.53
CA ALA A 47 0.37 -15.24 -10.36
C ALA A 47 0.33 -15.02 -8.85
N GLU A 48 1.50 -14.76 -8.27
CA GLU A 48 1.67 -14.44 -6.87
C GLU A 48 0.86 -13.17 -6.60
N ALA A 49 -0.44 -13.35 -6.39
CA ALA A 49 -1.24 -12.43 -5.62
C ALA A 49 -0.63 -12.49 -4.24
N THR A 50 0.30 -11.57 -3.99
CA THR A 50 0.87 -11.30 -2.68
C THR A 50 -0.30 -10.93 -1.78
N GLN A 51 -0.86 -11.95 -1.12
CA GLN A 51 -1.77 -11.79 -0.01
C GLN A 51 -0.95 -11.23 1.15
N GLY A 52 -0.81 -9.91 1.17
CA GLY A 52 -0.24 -9.14 2.27
C GLY A 52 -1.29 -8.83 3.34
N GLU A 53 -2.06 -9.81 3.77
CA GLU A 53 -2.94 -9.73 4.94
C GLU A 53 -2.58 -10.91 5.85
N GLY A 54 -1.84 -10.67 6.95
CA GLY A 54 -1.61 -11.74 7.92
C GLY A 54 -0.51 -11.56 8.97
N ALA A 55 0.42 -10.62 8.81
CA ALA A 55 1.38 -10.30 9.86
C ALA A 55 1.65 -8.79 9.91
N SER A 56 1.16 -8.12 10.95
CA SER A 56 1.57 -6.75 11.30
C SER A 56 3.10 -6.74 11.40
N SER A 57 3.78 -5.91 10.61
CA SER A 57 5.24 -5.81 10.68
C SER A 57 5.68 -5.40 12.10
N ALA A 58 6.93 -5.67 12.47
CA ALA A 58 7.45 -5.25 13.78
C ALA A 58 7.30 -3.72 13.98
N ASP A 59 7.48 -2.96 12.90
CA ASP A 59 7.33 -1.50 12.88
C ASP A 59 5.88 -1.04 13.03
N GLU A 60 4.94 -1.66 12.31
CA GLU A 60 3.50 -1.38 12.45
C GLU A 60 3.03 -1.69 13.86
N SER A 61 3.50 -2.80 14.43
CA SER A 61 3.21 -3.20 15.80
C SER A 61 3.79 -2.20 16.81
N ARG A 62 4.96 -1.61 16.53
CA ARG A 62 5.57 -0.57 17.37
C ARG A 62 4.73 0.70 17.41
N LEU A 63 4.30 1.19 16.25
CA LEU A 63 3.43 2.37 16.17
C LEU A 63 2.09 2.12 16.87
N ARG A 64 1.46 0.96 16.62
CA ARG A 64 0.20 0.59 17.31
C ARG A 64 0.35 0.57 18.82
N ARG A 65 1.44 0.01 19.34
CA ARG A 65 1.73 0.05 20.79
C ARG A 65 1.88 1.47 21.29
N ALA A 66 2.66 2.31 20.61
CA ALA A 66 2.86 3.72 20.98
C ALA A 66 1.53 4.48 21.02
N ILE A 67 0.66 4.28 20.03
CA ILE A 67 -0.70 4.86 20.03
C ILE A 67 -1.52 4.37 21.23
N SER A 68 -1.60 3.05 21.43
CA SER A 68 -2.43 2.47 22.50
C SER A 68 -1.95 2.85 23.90
N ALA A 69 -0.63 3.00 24.07
CA ALA A 69 0.02 3.37 25.32
C ALA A 69 0.15 4.90 25.48
N GLN A 70 -0.33 5.69 24.50
CA GLN A 70 -0.22 7.15 24.51
C GLN A 70 1.24 7.63 24.70
N GLN A 71 2.17 6.93 24.06
CA GLN A 71 3.60 7.13 24.21
C GLN A 71 4.12 8.18 23.21
N SER A 72 5.08 8.99 23.67
CA SER A 72 5.85 9.97 22.90
C SER A 72 7.32 9.53 22.76
N ASP A 73 8.11 10.27 21.98
CA ASP A 73 9.53 10.01 21.70
C ASP A 73 9.77 8.60 21.13
N VAL A 74 8.90 8.15 20.22
CA VAL A 74 9.00 6.81 19.62
C VAL A 74 9.35 6.89 18.13
N GLN A 75 10.57 6.47 17.78
CA GLN A 75 10.93 6.29 16.37
C GLN A 75 10.13 5.15 15.73
N VAL A 76 9.39 5.46 14.66
CA VAL A 76 8.50 4.54 13.95
C VAL A 76 8.75 4.56 12.46
N ARG A 77 8.55 3.40 11.83
CA ARG A 77 8.46 3.25 10.38
C ARG A 77 7.08 2.75 10.01
N GLY A 78 6.55 3.18 8.88
CA GLY A 78 5.27 2.67 8.45
C GLY A 78 4.83 3.23 7.12
N VAL A 79 3.57 2.93 6.81
CA VAL A 79 2.89 3.45 5.64
C VAL A 79 1.48 3.90 6.05
N GLY A 80 1.03 5.01 5.49
CA GLY A 80 -0.33 5.49 5.64
C GLY A 80 -0.95 5.92 4.32
N GLU A 81 -2.27 6.09 4.33
CA GLU A 81 -3.03 6.71 3.26
C GLU A 81 -3.28 8.18 3.62
N VAL A 82 -2.97 9.12 2.73
CA VAL A 82 -3.24 10.55 2.95
C VAL A 82 -4.74 10.79 2.95
N THR A 83 -5.29 11.22 4.07
CA THR A 83 -6.73 11.51 4.21
C THR A 83 -7.07 12.99 4.04
N ARG A 84 -6.10 13.88 4.28
CA ARG A 84 -6.28 15.33 4.12
C ARG A 84 -4.96 16.06 3.96
N LEU A 85 -4.89 16.98 3.01
CA LEU A 85 -3.83 17.98 2.92
C LEU A 85 -4.21 19.21 3.75
N LEU A 86 -3.25 19.74 4.52
CA LEU A 86 -3.43 20.96 5.30
C LEU A 86 -2.61 22.08 4.67
N ARG A 87 -2.89 23.33 5.08
CA ARG A 87 -1.99 24.44 4.73
C ARG A 87 -0.65 24.21 5.39
N ASP A 88 0.41 24.55 4.66
CA ASP A 88 1.76 24.56 5.20
C ASP A 88 1.83 25.49 6.41
N ASP A 89 2.60 25.08 7.41
CA ASP A 89 3.00 25.94 8.51
C ASP A 89 4.20 26.76 8.08
N LEU A 90 4.07 28.08 8.07
CA LEU A 90 5.14 28.98 7.64
C LEU A 90 5.71 29.81 8.80
N LYS A 91 5.34 29.51 10.05
CA LYS A 91 5.84 30.21 11.24
C LYS A 91 6.98 29.41 11.86
N GLY A 92 8.13 30.07 12.09
CA GLY A 92 9.32 29.36 12.55
C GLY A 92 9.87 28.45 11.44
N SER A 93 10.31 27.24 11.81
CA SER A 93 10.65 26.22 10.82
C SER A 93 9.41 25.84 10.01
N ARG A 94 9.53 25.86 8.69
CA ARG A 94 8.42 25.65 7.77
C ARG A 94 8.08 24.16 7.70
N HIS A 95 6.79 23.83 7.69
CA HIS A 95 6.33 22.45 7.60
C HIS A 95 5.24 22.25 6.57
N GLN A 96 5.37 21.21 5.75
CA GLN A 96 4.22 20.64 5.02
C GLN A 96 3.42 19.75 5.99
N LYS A 97 2.12 20.00 6.10
CA LYS A 97 1.23 19.28 7.02
C LYS A 97 0.15 18.51 6.27
N PHE A 98 -0.06 17.26 6.65
CA PHE A 98 -1.14 16.44 6.12
C PHE A 98 -1.50 15.33 7.11
N LEU A 99 -2.72 14.82 7.00
CA LEU A 99 -3.21 13.71 7.80
C LEU A 99 -3.05 12.41 7.03
N ILE A 100 -2.59 11.37 7.73
CA ILE A 100 -2.56 10.01 7.21
C ILE A 100 -3.42 9.10 8.07
N ARG A 101 -4.03 8.11 7.45
CA ARG A 101 -4.64 6.97 8.14
C ARG A 101 -3.70 5.78 8.05
N VAL A 102 -3.29 5.29 9.22
CA VAL A 102 -2.39 4.12 9.33
C VAL A 102 -3.20 2.84 9.57
N ALA A 103 -2.53 1.70 9.45
CA ALA A 103 -3.14 0.40 9.71
C ALA A 103 -3.66 0.32 11.16
N GLY A 104 -4.95 -0.01 11.33
CA GLY A 104 -5.67 0.10 12.60
C GLY A 104 -6.63 1.30 12.66
N GLY A 105 -6.64 2.16 11.64
CA GLY A 105 -7.65 3.20 11.45
C GLY A 105 -7.33 4.54 12.12
N THR A 106 -6.29 4.61 12.95
CA THR A 106 -5.85 5.86 13.58
C THR A 106 -5.43 6.88 12.53
N THR A 107 -5.86 8.13 12.73
CA THR A 107 -5.41 9.26 11.92
C THR A 107 -4.30 10.00 12.66
N ILE A 108 -3.19 10.24 11.97
CA ILE A 108 -1.98 10.86 12.52
C ILE A 108 -1.66 12.10 11.66
N LEU A 109 -1.24 13.19 12.30
CA LEU A 109 -0.69 14.35 11.61
C LEU A 109 0.77 14.08 11.23
N VAL A 110 1.14 14.30 9.97
CA VAL A 110 2.53 14.39 9.56
C VAL A 110 2.93 15.87 9.49
N ALA A 111 4.03 16.23 10.16
CA ALA A 111 4.66 17.54 10.11
C ALA A 111 6.06 17.40 9.51
N HIS A 112 6.17 17.58 8.19
CA HIS A 112 7.41 17.42 7.45
C HIS A 112 8.12 18.76 7.31
N ASN A 113 9.33 18.90 7.86
CA ASN A 113 10.08 20.15 7.84
C ASN A 113 10.63 20.42 6.43
N ILE A 114 10.07 21.43 5.76
CA ILE A 114 10.42 21.80 4.38
C ILE A 114 11.56 22.82 4.28
N ASP A 115 12.18 23.18 5.40
CA ASP A 115 13.49 23.85 5.40
C ASP A 115 14.64 22.85 5.25
N LEU A 116 14.44 21.61 5.71
CA LEU A 116 15.47 20.57 5.74
C LEU A 116 15.33 19.57 4.60
N ALA A 117 14.11 19.27 4.18
CA ALA A 117 13.81 18.36 3.07
C ALA A 117 12.88 19.01 2.03
N PRO A 118 12.86 18.58 0.76
CA PRO A 118 11.95 19.15 -0.23
C PRO A 118 10.47 18.88 0.09
N ARG A 119 9.61 19.87 -0.12
CA ARG A 119 8.14 19.70 -0.10
C ARG A 119 7.70 18.64 -1.13
N ILE A 120 6.69 17.84 -0.78
CA ILE A 120 6.06 16.90 -1.71
C ILE A 120 4.94 17.63 -2.47
N ASP A 121 5.28 18.26 -3.60
CA ASP A 121 4.32 19.03 -4.39
C ASP A 121 3.26 18.18 -5.10
N SER A 122 3.61 16.92 -5.40
CA SER A 122 2.72 15.96 -6.05
C SER A 122 1.77 15.23 -5.09
N LEU A 123 1.82 15.50 -3.79
CA LEU A 123 1.04 14.76 -2.79
C LEU A 123 -0.46 15.07 -2.92
N GLN A 124 -1.28 14.02 -2.97
CA GLN A 124 -2.74 14.09 -3.10
C GLN A 124 -3.45 13.28 -2.01
N VAL A 125 -4.72 13.60 -1.77
CA VAL A 125 -5.59 12.77 -0.91
C VAL A 125 -5.83 11.43 -1.60
N GLY A 126 -5.72 10.35 -0.83
CA GLY A 126 -5.78 8.96 -1.31
C GLY A 126 -4.41 8.36 -1.60
N ASP A 127 -3.35 9.18 -1.64
CA ASP A 127 -2.01 8.68 -1.89
C ASP A 127 -1.49 7.83 -0.74
N ARG A 128 -0.68 6.82 -1.10
CA ARG A 128 0.10 6.04 -0.14
C ARG A 128 1.42 6.74 0.16
N ILE A 129 1.74 6.94 1.44
CA ILE A 129 2.96 7.58 1.89
C ILE A 129 3.71 6.68 2.87
N GLY A 130 4.94 6.32 2.51
CA GLY A 130 5.88 5.69 3.43
C GLY A 130 6.51 6.74 4.33
N PHE A 131 6.79 6.38 5.57
CA PHE A 131 7.44 7.28 6.51
C PHE A 131 8.42 6.54 7.41
N TYR A 132 9.44 7.26 7.83
CA TYR A 132 10.27 6.97 9.00
C TYR A 132 10.48 8.28 9.74
N GLY A 133 10.14 8.31 11.02
CA GLY A 133 10.21 9.51 11.83
C GLY A 133 9.84 9.22 13.27
N GLU A 134 9.82 10.26 14.09
CA GLU A 134 9.42 10.16 15.49
C GLU A 134 7.91 10.39 15.63
N TYR A 135 7.28 9.58 16.48
CA TYR A 135 5.88 9.71 16.86
C TYR A 135 5.75 10.36 18.24
N GLU A 136 4.88 11.36 18.30
CA GLU A 136 4.48 12.09 19.49
C GLU A 136 2.99 11.90 19.76
N TRP A 137 2.63 11.58 21.00
CA TRP A 137 1.23 11.47 21.37
C TRP A 137 0.56 12.85 21.48
N THR A 138 -0.68 12.94 21.01
CA THR A 138 -1.59 14.08 21.27
C THR A 138 -3.01 13.57 21.45
N ASP A 139 -3.86 14.36 22.09
CA ASP A 139 -5.30 14.10 22.21
C ASP A 139 -6.04 14.00 20.86
N LYS A 140 -5.37 14.33 19.75
CA LYS A 140 -5.86 14.27 18.37
C LYS A 140 -5.33 13.07 17.57
N GLY A 141 -4.72 12.09 18.21
CA GLY A 141 -4.26 10.86 17.56
C GLY A 141 -2.76 10.82 17.25
N GLY A 142 -2.02 11.87 17.60
CA GLY A 142 -0.57 11.94 17.50
C GLY A 142 -0.02 12.68 16.27
N VAL A 143 1.28 12.95 16.31
CA VAL A 143 2.06 13.62 15.26
C VAL A 143 3.26 12.77 14.91
N ILE A 144 3.58 12.68 13.62
CA ILE A 144 4.87 12.21 13.13
C ILE A 144 5.66 13.42 12.64
N HIS A 145 6.85 13.59 13.19
CA HIS A 145 7.84 14.61 12.81
C HIS A 145 9.22 13.96 12.66
N TRP A 146 10.29 14.76 12.54
CA TRP A 146 11.64 14.24 12.22
C TRP A 146 11.66 13.32 11.00
N THR A 147 10.95 13.71 9.94
CA THR A 147 10.87 12.96 8.67
C THR A 147 11.88 13.49 7.65
N HIS A 148 13.09 13.79 8.11
CA HIS A 148 14.20 14.34 7.33
C HIS A 148 15.54 13.91 7.94
N HIS A 149 16.62 14.04 7.18
CA HIS A 149 17.98 13.91 7.72
C HIS A 149 18.25 15.02 8.74
N ASP A 150 18.87 14.72 9.89
CA ASP A 150 19.35 15.74 10.83
C ASP A 150 20.82 16.09 10.51
N PRO A 151 21.12 17.25 9.91
CA PRO A 151 22.49 17.62 9.54
C PRO A 151 23.43 17.71 10.74
N GLY A 152 22.87 17.86 11.94
CA GLY A 152 23.64 17.91 13.19
C GLY A 152 23.87 16.56 13.86
N GLY A 153 23.24 15.47 13.39
CA GLY A 153 23.35 14.13 13.97
C GLY A 153 22.96 14.04 15.45
N ARG A 154 22.07 14.92 15.92
CA ARG A 154 21.55 14.95 17.30
C ARG A 154 20.30 14.11 17.46
N HIS A 155 19.59 13.84 16.38
CA HIS A 155 18.40 13.00 16.34
C HIS A 155 18.56 11.88 15.31
N VAL A 156 17.77 10.80 15.45
CA VAL A 156 17.68 9.76 14.42
C VAL A 156 17.09 10.37 13.16
N ASP A 157 17.74 10.12 12.02
CA ASP A 157 17.27 10.55 10.70
C ASP A 157 15.89 9.97 10.37
N GLY A 158 15.15 10.68 9.53
CA GLY A 158 13.88 10.21 9.00
C GLY A 158 13.69 10.59 7.54
N TRP A 159 12.55 10.19 7.00
CA TRP A 159 12.19 10.43 5.61
C TRP A 159 10.70 10.25 5.36
N LEU A 160 10.24 10.82 4.24
CA LEU A 160 8.98 10.45 3.59
C LEU A 160 9.25 9.79 2.24
N GLU A 161 8.39 8.87 1.84
CA GLU A 161 8.47 8.18 0.54
C GLU A 161 7.13 8.24 -0.18
N HIS A 162 7.10 8.88 -1.34
CA HIS A 162 5.91 9.07 -2.18
C HIS A 162 6.24 8.65 -3.61
N ALA A 163 5.39 7.82 -4.22
CA ALA A 163 5.53 7.40 -5.62
C ALA A 163 6.95 6.92 -6.01
N GLY A 164 7.64 6.22 -5.10
CA GLY A 164 9.00 5.70 -5.30
C GLY A 164 10.13 6.70 -5.11
N ARG A 165 9.82 7.95 -4.71
CA ARG A 165 10.81 8.98 -4.38
C ARG A 165 10.87 9.19 -2.87
N ARG A 166 12.10 9.24 -2.35
CA ARG A 166 12.40 9.61 -0.96
C ARG A 166 12.63 11.12 -0.81
N TYR A 167 12.18 11.66 0.31
CA TYR A 167 12.31 13.05 0.73
C TYR A 167 12.93 13.05 2.13
N GLU A 168 14.14 13.60 2.26
CA GLU A 168 14.90 13.72 3.51
C GLU A 168 15.87 14.90 3.48
#